data_AF-A0A2V9PL57-F1
#
_entry.id   AF-A0A2V9PL57-F1
#
_cell.length_a   1.000
_cell.length_b   1.000
_cell.length_c   1.000
_cell.angle_alpha   90.00
_cell.angle_beta   90.00
_cell.angle_gamma   90.00
#
_symmetry.space_group_name_H-M   'P 1'
#
loop_
_entity.id
_entity.type
_entity.pdbx_description
1 polymer ?
#
loop_
_entity_poly.entity_id
_entity_poly.type
_entity_poly.pdbx_seq_one_letter_code
_entity_poly.pdbx_strand_id
1 'polypeptide(L)'
;MTTEKLWEQYQYYTRDLTEHSRKLAFAVAAICWFFKTPDITFPPAIFWSLALLVCFFVFDVLQYSTGAFTVRLFFEYHEKLHYEKTHTELSEVPKPRWVDYPATFCFIVKTLFLLASFAALGTEFYYRLFLTAHGAGR
;
A
#
# COMPACT_ATOMS: atom_id res chain seq x y z
N MET A 1 3.92 29.59 0.63
CA MET A 1 4.22 28.27 1.24
C MET A 1 5.59 27.84 0.73
N THR A 2 6.53 27.50 1.60
CA THR A 2 7.90 27.13 1.19
C THR A 2 7.95 25.67 0.70
N THR A 3 8.93 25.34 -0.15
CA THR A 3 9.12 23.99 -0.70
C THR A 3 9.35 22.94 0.39
N GLU A 4 10.03 23.33 1.48
CA GLU A 4 10.25 22.46 2.66
C GLU A 4 8.93 22.07 3.33
N LYS A 5 8.04 23.05 3.58
CA LYS A 5 6.71 22.79 4.17
C LYS A 5 5.83 21.91 3.29
N LEU A 6 5.92 22.07 1.96
CA LEU A 6 5.24 21.19 1.00
C LEU A 6 5.72 19.74 1.11
N TRP A 7 7.02 19.54 1.30
CA TRP A 7 7.62 18.22 1.43
C TRP A 7 7.25 17.55 2.77
N GLU A 8 7.29 18.29 3.87
CA GLU A 8 6.84 17.83 5.18
C GLU A 8 5.37 17.39 5.14
N GLN A 9 4.51 18.18 4.51
CA GLN A 9 3.09 17.86 4.36
C GLN A 9 2.88 16.61 3.49
N TYR A 10 3.66 16.45 2.41
CA TYR A 10 3.64 15.24 1.60
C TYR A 10 4.07 13.99 2.38
N GLN A 11 5.14 14.08 3.16
CA GLN A 11 5.61 12.99 4.02
C GLN A 11 4.57 12.63 5.09
N TYR A 12 3.96 13.64 5.71
CA TYR A 12 2.89 13.47 6.68
C TYR A 12 1.72 12.66 6.11
N TYR A 13 1.13 13.10 4.99
CA TYR A 13 -0.02 12.38 4.40
C TYR A 13 0.33 10.98 3.91
N THR A 14 1.51 10.79 3.31
CA THR A 14 1.93 9.47 2.80
C THR A 14 2.15 8.46 3.93
N ARG A 15 2.74 8.93 5.04
CA ARG A 15 2.96 8.12 6.25
C ARG A 15 1.64 7.76 6.89
N ASP A 16 0.80 8.76 7.17
CA ASP A 16 -0.49 8.57 7.84
C ASP A 16 -1.41 7.69 7.00
N LEU A 17 -1.47 7.89 5.67
CA LEU A 17 -2.25 7.03 4.78
C LEU A 17 -1.78 5.57 4.86
N THR A 18 -0.46 5.32 4.86
CA THR A 18 0.05 3.95 4.96
C THR A 18 -0.30 3.31 6.30
N GLU A 19 -0.16 4.04 7.41
CA GLU A 19 -0.49 3.55 8.74
C GLU A 19 -1.98 3.20 8.86
N HIS A 20 -2.86 4.09 8.41
CA HIS A 20 -4.29 3.86 8.40
C HIS A 20 -4.68 2.74 7.44
N SER A 21 -4.08 2.67 6.25
CA SER A 21 -4.36 1.63 5.26
C SER A 21 -4.09 0.23 5.79
N ARG A 22 -3.02 0.03 6.58
CA ARG A 22 -2.73 -1.26 7.23
C ARG A 22 -3.79 -1.64 8.25
N LYS A 23 -4.20 -0.70 9.11
CA LYS A 23 -5.27 -0.92 10.11
C LYS A 23 -6.58 -1.28 9.41
N LEU A 24 -6.92 -0.56 8.33
CA LEU A 24 -8.08 -0.84 7.50
C LEU A 24 -7.99 -2.21 6.80
N ALA A 25 -6.83 -2.58 6.27
CA ALA A 25 -6.61 -3.89 5.66
C ALA A 25 -6.88 -5.04 6.64
N PHE A 26 -6.41 -4.92 7.89
CA PHE A 26 -6.74 -5.89 8.95
C PHE A 26 -8.22 -5.89 9.31
N ALA A 27 -8.87 -4.72 9.34
CA ALA A 27 -10.31 -4.64 9.57
C ALA A 27 -11.10 -5.34 8.46
N VAL A 28 -10.74 -5.15 7.19
CA VAL A 28 -11.37 -5.84 6.06
C VAL A 28 -11.16 -7.35 6.16
N ALA A 29 -9.95 -7.81 6.48
CA ALA A 29 -9.68 -9.23 6.69
C ALA A 29 -10.56 -9.83 7.80
N ALA A 30 -10.72 -9.12 8.91
CA ALA A 30 -11.60 -9.52 10.01
C ALA A 30 -13.07 -9.57 9.58
N ILE A 31 -13.56 -8.59 8.82
CA ILE A 31 -14.93 -8.60 8.29
C ILE A 31 -15.14 -9.75 7.31
N CYS A 32 -14.18 -10.00 6.41
CA CYS A 32 -14.24 -11.13 5.48
C CYS A 32 -14.34 -12.47 6.22
N TRP A 33 -13.70 -12.59 7.39
CA TRP A 33 -13.78 -13.79 8.22
C TRP A 33 -15.19 -14.10 8.74
N PHE A 34 -16.04 -13.08 8.96
CA PHE A 34 -17.44 -13.31 9.34
C PHE A 34 -18.28 -14.00 8.24
N PHE A 35 -17.83 -13.94 6.98
CA PHE A 35 -18.51 -14.58 5.85
C PHE A 35 -18.04 -16.01 5.58
N LYS A 36 -17.16 -16.56 6.44
CA LYS A 36 -16.69 -17.94 6.38
C LYS A 36 -17.85 -18.92 6.56
N THR A 37 -17.94 -19.92 5.68
CA THR A 37 -18.83 -21.09 5.88
C THR A 37 -18.20 -22.11 6.84
N PRO A 38 -18.97 -23.08 7.38
CA PRO A 38 -18.45 -24.16 8.21
C PRO A 38 -17.30 -24.94 7.55
N ASP A 39 -17.36 -25.09 6.23
CA ASP A 39 -16.36 -25.80 5.42
C ASP A 39 -15.15 -24.93 5.03
N ILE A 40 -15.00 -23.74 5.63
CA ILE A 40 -13.92 -22.79 5.34
C ILE A 40 -13.94 -22.33 3.85
N THR A 41 -15.13 -22.30 3.25
CA THR A 41 -15.32 -21.72 1.92
C THR A 41 -15.82 -20.27 2.05
N PHE A 42 -15.43 -19.43 1.10
CA PHE A 42 -15.84 -18.04 1.05
C PHE A 42 -16.69 -17.77 -0.19
N PRO A 43 -17.67 -16.86 -0.12
CA PRO A 43 -18.33 -16.34 -1.31
C PRO A 43 -17.27 -15.79 -2.30
N PRO A 44 -17.47 -15.91 -3.63
CA PRO A 44 -16.48 -15.48 -4.61
C PRO A 44 -16.01 -14.03 -4.43
N ALA A 45 -16.92 -13.10 -4.08
CA ALA A 45 -16.58 -11.69 -3.84
C ALA A 45 -15.66 -11.51 -2.62
N ILE A 46 -15.89 -12.26 -1.54
CA ILE A 46 -15.05 -12.24 -0.34
C ILE A 46 -13.68 -12.85 -0.63
N PHE A 47 -13.64 -13.92 -1.42
CA PHE A 47 -12.38 -14.51 -1.88
C PHE A 47 -11.54 -13.51 -2.67
N TRP A 48 -12.16 -12.80 -3.62
CA TRP A 48 -11.49 -11.71 -4.35
C TRP A 48 -11.02 -10.59 -3.43
N SER A 49 -11.83 -10.19 -2.45
CA SER A 49 -11.42 -9.20 -1.45
C SER A 49 -10.17 -9.62 -0.68
N LEU A 50 -10.12 -10.88 -0.21
CA LEU A 50 -8.95 -11.44 0.48
C LEU A 50 -7.73 -11.52 -0.44
N ALA A 51 -7.89 -11.95 -1.70
CA ALA A 51 -6.80 -11.99 -2.67
C ALA A 51 -6.21 -10.58 -2.92
N LEU A 52 -7.08 -9.57 -3.05
CA LEU A 52 -6.66 -8.17 -3.18
C LEU A 52 -5.95 -7.65 -1.94
N LEU A 53 -6.36 -8.06 -0.73
CA LEU A 53 -5.63 -7.74 0.51
C LEU A 53 -4.23 -8.37 0.55
N VAL A 54 -4.09 -9.61 0.10
CA VAL A 54 -2.77 -10.25 0.01
C VAL A 54 -1.87 -9.45 -0.93
N CYS A 55 -2.38 -9.08 -2.11
CA CYS A 55 -1.67 -8.19 -3.04
C CYS A 55 -1.32 -6.85 -2.38
N PHE A 56 -2.24 -6.23 -1.64
CA PHE A 56 -1.98 -5.01 -0.88
C PHE A 56 -0.76 -5.17 0.05
N PHE A 57 -0.71 -6.23 0.87
CA PHE A 57 0.39 -6.45 1.80
C PHE A 57 1.72 -6.72 1.10
N VAL A 58 1.70 -7.47 0.00
CA VAL A 58 2.91 -7.69 -0.83
C VAL A 58 3.45 -6.36 -1.34
N PHE A 59 2.59 -5.51 -1.92
CA PHE A 59 3.01 -4.20 -2.41
C PHE A 59 3.37 -3.22 -1.29
N ASP A 60 2.76 -3.35 -0.11
CA ASP A 60 3.14 -2.56 1.07
C ASP A 60 4.57 -2.87 1.50
N VAL A 61 4.95 -4.15 1.57
CA VAL A 61 6.35 -4.54 1.85
C VAL A 61 7.28 -4.08 0.73
N LEU A 62 6.90 -4.33 -0.54
CA LEU A 62 7.72 -3.94 -1.70
C LEU A 62 7.96 -2.43 -1.76
N GLN A 63 7.02 -1.58 -1.34
CA GLN A 63 7.24 -0.13 -1.28
C GLN A 63 8.46 0.20 -0.40
N TYR A 64 8.54 -0.35 0.81
CA TYR A 64 9.63 -0.05 1.74
C TYR A 64 10.93 -0.71 1.30
N SER A 65 10.87 -1.97 0.81
CA SER A 65 12.04 -2.67 0.31
C SER A 65 12.65 -1.99 -0.91
N THR A 66 11.83 -1.58 -1.89
CA THR A 66 12.29 -0.89 -3.10
C THR A 66 12.84 0.49 -2.77
N GLY A 67 12.18 1.26 -1.89
CA GLY A 67 12.69 2.57 -1.47
C GLY A 67 14.04 2.49 -0.74
N ALA A 68 14.22 1.51 0.15
CA ALA A 68 15.50 1.29 0.81
C ALA A 68 16.59 0.86 -0.19
N PHE A 69 16.25 -0.04 -1.11
CA PHE A 69 17.19 -0.57 -2.09
C PHE A 69 17.63 0.48 -3.11
N THR A 70 16.72 1.30 -3.64
CA THR A 70 17.07 2.34 -4.61
C THR A 70 17.93 3.43 -4.00
N VAL A 71 17.62 3.85 -2.76
CA VAL A 71 18.44 4.84 -2.03
C VAL A 71 19.83 4.27 -1.75
N ARG A 72 19.93 3.01 -1.34
CA ARG A 72 21.22 2.34 -1.10
C ARG A 72 22.06 2.28 -2.37
N LEU A 73 21.49 1.82 -3.48
CA LEU A 73 22.20 1.75 -4.76
C LEU A 73 22.66 3.14 -5.23
N PHE A 74 21.81 4.15 -5.06
CA PHE A 74 22.14 5.52 -5.40
C PHE A 74 23.31 6.04 -4.56
N PHE A 75 23.28 5.80 -3.25
CA PHE A 75 24.34 6.21 -2.33
C PHE A 75 25.66 5.52 -2.68
N GLU A 76 25.68 4.18 -2.80
CA GLU A 76 26.88 3.42 -3.14
C GLU A 76 27.48 3.82 -4.49
N TYR A 77 26.65 4.15 -5.49
CA TYR A 77 27.12 4.61 -6.79
C TYR A 77 27.81 5.98 -6.70
N HIS A 78 27.19 6.94 -6.01
CA HIS A 78 27.75 8.29 -5.88
C HIS A 78 28.97 8.33 -4.95
N GLU A 79 28.97 7.54 -3.88
CA GLU A 79 30.09 7.40 -2.96
C GLU A 79 31.35 6.92 -3.69
N LYS A 80 31.25 5.84 -4.47
CA LYS A 80 32.36 5.33 -5.29
C LYS A 80 32.87 6.37 -6.27
N LEU A 81 31.95 7.01 -7.02
CA LEU A 81 32.31 7.97 -8.06
C LEU A 81 32.96 9.26 -7.51
N HIS A 82 32.58 9.69 -6.31
CA HIS A 82 33.19 10.84 -5.63
C HIS A 82 34.50 10.48 -4.95
N TYR A 83 34.58 9.33 -4.29
CA TYR A 83 35.81 8.87 -3.66
C TYR A 83 36.93 8.70 -4.70
N GLU A 84 36.62 8.14 -5.88
CA GLU A 84 37.56 8.02 -7.00
C GLU A 84 38.05 9.36 -7.56
N LYS A 85 37.24 10.43 -7.43
CA LYS A 85 37.57 11.76 -7.98
C LYS A 85 38.23 12.70 -6.98
N THR A 86 37.88 12.61 -5.71
CA THR A 86 38.22 13.62 -4.71
C THR A 86 39.00 13.03 -3.53
N HIS A 87 39.03 11.70 -3.35
CA HIS A 87 39.60 11.01 -2.18
C HIS A 87 39.08 11.52 -0.82
N THR A 88 37.92 12.17 -0.82
CA THR A 88 37.25 12.71 0.37
C THR A 88 35.85 12.11 0.50
N GLU A 89 35.36 12.01 1.73
CA GLU A 89 33.98 11.59 2.00
C GLU A 89 32.97 12.62 1.46
N LEU A 90 31.79 12.12 1.10
CA LEU A 90 30.77 12.85 0.36
C LEU A 90 29.82 13.55 1.34
N SER A 91 29.86 14.88 1.43
CA SER A 91 29.07 15.58 2.47
C SER A 91 27.58 15.67 2.14
N GLU A 92 27.19 15.93 0.88
CA GLU A 92 25.77 16.02 0.47
C GLU A 92 25.60 15.68 -1.02
N VAL A 93 24.71 14.74 -1.36
CA VAL A 93 24.30 14.46 -2.75
C VAL A 93 22.85 14.91 -2.95
N PRO A 94 22.55 15.79 -3.92
CA PRO A 94 21.16 16.08 -4.28
C PRO A 94 20.48 14.82 -4.83
N LYS A 95 19.50 14.30 -4.09
CA LYS A 95 18.76 13.08 -4.48
C LYS A 95 17.86 13.36 -5.69
N PRO A 96 18.01 12.63 -6.80
CA PRO A 96 17.16 12.80 -7.97
C PRO A 96 15.82 12.08 -7.78
N ARG A 97 14.77 12.64 -8.39
CA ARG A 97 13.38 12.17 -8.24
C ARG A 97 13.13 10.73 -8.71
N TRP A 98 13.92 10.23 -9.65
CA TRP A 98 13.73 8.88 -10.21
C TRP A 98 14.02 7.77 -9.19
N VAL A 99 14.83 8.04 -8.15
CA VAL A 99 15.14 7.09 -7.08
C VAL A 99 13.88 6.70 -6.29
N ASP A 100 12.88 7.58 -6.25
CA ASP A 100 11.63 7.37 -5.53
C ASP A 100 10.50 6.75 -6.38
N TYR A 101 10.68 6.63 -7.70
CA TYR A 101 9.62 6.11 -8.58
C TYR A 101 9.18 4.69 -8.26
N PRO A 102 10.09 3.72 -7.98
CA PRO A 102 9.68 2.35 -7.67
C PRO A 102 8.82 2.27 -6.40
N ALA A 103 9.22 2.99 -5.35
CA ALA A 103 8.47 3.04 -4.10
C ALA A 103 7.12 3.75 -4.28
N THR A 104 7.09 4.84 -5.05
CA THR A 104 5.86 5.59 -5.35
C THR A 104 4.87 4.75 -6.17
N PHE A 105 5.36 3.99 -7.15
CA PHE A 105 4.54 3.05 -7.90
C PHE A 105 3.90 2.00 -6.99
N CYS A 106 4.69 1.37 -6.11
CA CYS A 106 4.16 0.41 -5.13
C CYS A 106 3.12 1.04 -4.20
N PHE A 107 3.34 2.28 -3.78
CA PHE A 107 2.40 3.04 -2.95
C PHE A 107 1.05 3.29 -3.64
N ILE A 108 1.05 3.61 -4.93
CA ILE A 108 -0.19 3.81 -5.69
C ILE A 108 -0.90 2.46 -5.86
N VAL A 109 -0.17 1.44 -6.31
CA VAL A 109 -0.74 0.11 -6.59
C VAL A 109 -1.33 -0.53 -5.34
N LYS A 110 -0.65 -0.49 -4.19
CA LYS A 110 -1.22 -1.00 -2.94
C LYS A 110 -2.52 -0.26 -2.60
N THR A 111 -2.54 1.07 -2.72
CA THR A 111 -3.73 1.86 -2.39
C THR A 111 -4.93 1.46 -3.26
N LEU A 112 -4.70 1.21 -4.54
CA LEU A 112 -5.74 0.69 -5.45
C LEU A 112 -6.23 -0.70 -5.05
N PHE A 113 -5.34 -1.61 -4.63
CA PHE A 113 -5.75 -2.93 -4.14
C PHE A 113 -6.61 -2.86 -2.89
N LEU A 114 -6.28 -1.98 -1.94
CA LEU A 114 -7.08 -1.79 -0.74
C LEU A 114 -8.48 -1.25 -1.09
N LEU A 115 -8.56 -0.23 -1.97
CA LEU A 115 -9.84 0.31 -2.42
C LEU A 115 -10.68 -0.74 -3.17
N ALA A 116 -10.06 -1.53 -4.04
CA ALA A 116 -10.73 -2.61 -4.77
C ALA A 116 -11.23 -3.71 -3.81
N SER A 117 -10.47 -4.03 -2.76
CA SER A 117 -10.87 -4.98 -1.72
C SER A 117 -12.12 -4.48 -0.96
N PHE A 118 -12.14 -3.19 -0.58
CA PHE A 118 -13.32 -2.57 0.02
C PHE A 118 -14.53 -2.60 -0.91
N ALA A 119 -14.35 -2.32 -2.21
CA ALA A 119 -15.43 -2.39 -3.19
C ALA A 119 -15.99 -3.83 -3.29
N ALA A 120 -15.13 -4.84 -3.40
CA ALA A 120 -15.54 -6.24 -3.44
C ALA A 120 -16.32 -6.65 -2.17
N LEU A 121 -15.82 -6.29 -0.99
CA LEU A 121 -16.52 -6.53 0.27
C LEU A 121 -17.89 -5.81 0.31
N GLY A 122 -17.93 -4.55 -0.14
CA GLY A 122 -19.16 -3.75 -0.19
C GLY A 122 -20.22 -4.34 -1.10
N THR A 123 -19.83 -4.94 -2.24
CA THR A 123 -20.78 -5.60 -3.14
C THR A 123 -21.46 -6.82 -2.50
N GLU A 124 -20.71 -7.67 -1.80
CA GLU A 124 -21.27 -8.83 -1.08
C GLU A 124 -22.20 -8.39 0.05
N PHE A 125 -21.80 -7.36 0.80
CA PHE A 125 -22.59 -6.81 1.89
C PHE A 125 -23.92 -6.24 1.38
N TYR A 126 -23.87 -5.45 0.31
CA TYR A 126 -25.07 -4.90 -0.33
C TYR A 126 -25.99 -6.00 -0.87
N TYR A 127 -25.43 -7.02 -1.53
CA TYR A 127 -26.19 -8.14 -2.06
C TYR A 127 -26.97 -8.87 -0.96
N ARG A 128 -26.34 -9.15 0.19
CA ARG A 128 -26.99 -9.81 1.33
C ARG A 128 -28.02 -8.94 2.02
N LEU A 129 -27.76 -7.64 2.15
CA LEU A 129 -28.71 -6.69 2.71
C LEU A 129 -29.97 -6.60 1.86
N PHE A 130 -29.79 -6.52 0.54
CA PHE A 130 -30.88 -6.47 -0.43
C PHE A 130 -31.72 -7.75 -0.40
N LEU A 131 -31.07 -8.93 -0.37
CA LEU A 131 -31.75 -10.22 -0.23
C LEU A 131 -32.54 -10.31 1.08
N THR A 132 -32.00 -9.84 2.20
CA THR A 132 -32.70 -9.89 3.50
C THR A 132 -33.91 -8.96 3.51
N ALA A 133 -33.78 -7.75 2.92
CA ALA A 133 -34.88 -6.78 2.85
C ALA A 133 -36.04 -7.24 1.95
N HIS A 134 -35.76 -7.98 0.86
CA HIS A 134 -36.79 -8.46 -0.06
C HIS A 134 -37.23 -9.91 0.19
N GLY A 135 -36.44 -10.68 0.95
CA GLY A 135 -36.72 -12.07 1.32
C GLY A 135 -37.57 -12.24 2.57
N ALA A 136 -37.64 -11.24 3.45
CA ALA A 136 -38.47 -11.27 4.67
C ALA A 136 -40.00 -11.12 4.42
N GLY A 137 -40.44 -11.13 3.17
CA GLY A 137 -41.83 -10.97 2.76
C GLY A 137 -42.52 -12.24 2.22
N ARG A 138 -41.97 -13.43 2.46
CA ARG A 138 -42.62 -14.72 2.11
C ARG A 138 -42.65 -15.66 3.30
#